data_AF-A0AAW0HSG3-F1
#
_entry.id   AF-A0AAW0HSG3-F1
#
_cell.length_a   1.000
_cell.length_b   1.000
_cell.length_c   1.000
_cell.angle_alpha   90.00
_cell.angle_beta   90.00
_cell.angle_gamma   90.00
#
_symmetry.space_group_name_H-M   'P 1'
#
loop_
_entity.id
_entity.type
_entity.pdbx_description
1 polymer ?
#
loop_
_entity_poly.entity_id
_entity_poly.type
_entity_poly.pdbx_seq_one_letter_code
_entity_poly.pdbx_strand_id
1 'polypeptide(L)'
;MSFSCIQVRDNKKLRVNAVIAPKISYADKAPSRSLNELKQYGFFSYLRELFDAPDPVMSYLCCQYHIHEVPVGTERTRERIERVIQETRLKQIYTAEEKYVLKTSFYSNKVISSNTSLKVAQFLTVTVDLEQRRHLEEQLKEINRKLEAVESGLVTLRDTNKHLELKDNELRLKKKELLERKTKKRQLEQKISSKLGSIRLMEQDTCNLEEEERKVNTKIKEINVQKAKLVTELTGLVKICTSLHIQKVDLILQNTTVISEKNKLEADYMASSSQLRVIEVIYFF
;
A
#
# COMPACT_ATOMS: atom_id res chain seq x y z
N MET A 1 15.18 14.34 -68.92
CA MET A 1 14.15 13.28 -69.03
C MET A 1 14.54 12.12 -69.96
N SER A 2 15.37 12.33 -71.00
CA SER A 2 15.83 11.28 -71.93
C SER A 2 16.61 10.13 -71.25
N PHE A 3 17.40 10.42 -70.23
CA PHE A 3 18.24 9.42 -69.54
C PHE A 3 17.46 8.31 -68.83
N SER A 4 16.31 8.63 -68.21
CA SER A 4 15.54 7.65 -67.42
C SER A 4 14.75 6.67 -68.30
N CYS A 5 14.22 7.13 -69.43
CA CYS A 5 13.44 6.27 -70.34
C CYS A 5 14.33 5.23 -71.03
N ILE A 6 15.55 5.62 -71.40
CA ILE A 6 16.57 4.72 -71.96
C ILE A 6 16.90 3.62 -70.94
N GLN A 7 17.11 4.01 -69.68
CA GLN A 7 17.48 3.07 -68.62
C GLN A 7 16.38 2.04 -68.33
N VAL A 8 15.09 2.44 -68.35
CA VAL A 8 13.98 1.49 -68.13
C VAL A 8 13.77 0.58 -69.33
N ARG A 9 13.87 1.10 -70.55
CA ARG A 9 13.72 0.31 -71.77
C ARG A 9 14.82 -0.73 -71.91
N ASP A 10 16.07 -0.32 -71.74
CA ASP A 10 17.23 -1.14 -72.07
C ASP A 10 17.54 -2.15 -70.96
N ASN A 11 17.31 -1.80 -69.68
CA ASN A 11 17.56 -2.74 -68.56
C ASN A 11 16.35 -3.60 -68.20
N LYS A 12 15.12 -3.09 -68.30
CA LYS A 12 13.90 -3.82 -67.87
C LYS A 12 13.07 -4.37 -69.02
N LYS A 13 13.42 -4.10 -70.28
CA LYS A 13 12.66 -4.50 -71.49
C LYS A 13 11.18 -4.10 -71.45
N LEU A 14 10.85 -3.02 -70.73
CA LEU A 14 9.49 -2.50 -70.62
C LEU A 14 9.29 -1.33 -71.58
N ARG A 15 8.16 -1.34 -72.30
CA ARG A 15 7.74 -0.20 -73.13
C ARG A 15 7.04 0.82 -72.22
N VAL A 16 7.68 1.95 -71.99
CA VAL A 16 7.13 3.05 -71.19
C VAL A 16 6.62 4.19 -72.07
N ASN A 17 5.49 4.77 -71.70
CA ASN A 17 4.99 6.01 -72.29
C ASN A 17 5.50 7.16 -71.42
N ALA A 18 6.28 8.06 -72.00
CA ALA A 18 6.76 9.26 -71.32
C ALA A 18 6.25 10.50 -72.06
N VAL A 19 5.70 11.43 -71.30
CA VAL A 19 5.16 12.68 -71.81
C VAL A 19 5.76 13.83 -71.01
N ILE A 20 5.96 14.97 -71.66
CA ILE A 20 6.51 16.17 -71.04
C ILE A 20 5.39 17.19 -70.96
N ALA A 21 5.17 17.76 -69.77
CA ALA A 21 4.21 18.82 -69.60
C ALA A 21 4.61 20.04 -70.47
N PRO A 22 3.65 20.72 -71.10
CA PRO A 22 3.94 21.90 -71.89
C PRO A 22 4.54 23.01 -71.00
N LYS A 23 5.41 23.84 -71.58
CA LYS A 23 6.06 24.95 -70.86
C LYS A 23 5.09 26.04 -70.39
N ILE A 24 3.94 26.15 -71.05
CA ILE A 24 2.87 27.10 -70.75
C ILE A 24 1.75 26.31 -70.05
N SER A 25 1.18 26.84 -68.97
CA SER A 25 0.04 26.19 -68.32
C SER A 25 -1.23 26.34 -69.15
N TYR A 26 -1.89 25.21 -69.41
CA TYR A 26 -3.21 25.11 -70.02
C TYR A 26 -4.27 24.60 -69.03
N ALA A 27 -3.93 24.46 -67.74
CA ALA A 27 -4.80 23.83 -66.75
C ALA A 27 -6.12 24.58 -66.55
N ASP A 28 -6.08 25.91 -66.65
CA ASP A 28 -7.21 26.82 -66.43
C ASP A 28 -7.85 27.32 -67.74
N LYS A 29 -7.56 26.67 -68.88
CA LYS A 29 -8.11 27.10 -70.17
C LYS A 29 -9.63 26.87 -70.20
N ALA A 30 -10.38 27.96 -70.39
CA ALA A 30 -11.83 27.93 -70.50
C ALA A 30 -12.32 27.23 -71.79
N PRO A 31 -13.51 26.59 -71.77
CA PRO A 31 -14.14 26.03 -72.96
C PRO A 31 -14.49 27.13 -73.97
N SER A 32 -14.46 26.79 -75.26
CA SER A 32 -14.83 27.74 -76.34
C SER A 32 -16.32 28.08 -76.39
N ARG A 33 -17.18 27.25 -75.79
CA ARG A 33 -18.62 27.49 -75.69
C ARG A 33 -19.06 27.44 -74.25
N SER A 34 -20.08 28.22 -73.92
CA SER A 34 -20.64 28.18 -72.58
C SER A 34 -21.45 26.90 -72.39
N LEU A 35 -21.37 26.31 -71.20
CA LEU A 35 -22.20 25.16 -70.87
C LEU A 35 -23.70 25.49 -70.95
N ASN A 36 -24.09 26.74 -70.68
CA ASN A 36 -25.48 27.18 -70.72
C ASN A 36 -26.11 27.02 -72.12
N GLU A 37 -25.36 27.28 -73.19
CA GLU A 37 -25.81 27.03 -74.57
C GLU A 37 -25.99 25.54 -74.88
N LEU A 38 -25.23 24.68 -74.21
CA LEU A 38 -25.22 23.25 -74.45
C LEU A 38 -26.23 22.48 -73.58
N LYS A 39 -26.70 23.06 -72.47
CA LYS A 39 -27.70 22.46 -71.57
C LYS A 39 -28.99 22.07 -72.28
N GLN A 40 -29.41 22.80 -73.32
CA GLN A 40 -30.59 22.46 -74.12
C GLN A 40 -30.50 21.08 -74.81
N TYR A 41 -29.28 20.59 -75.04
CA TYR A 41 -29.00 19.28 -75.62
C TYR A 41 -28.72 18.20 -74.56
N GLY A 42 -28.89 18.51 -73.27
CA GLY A 42 -28.69 17.55 -72.17
C GLY A 42 -27.25 17.45 -71.64
N PHE A 43 -26.37 18.36 -72.05
CA PHE A 43 -25.02 18.50 -71.49
C PHE A 43 -25.07 19.10 -70.08
N PHE A 44 -24.28 18.57 -69.16
CA PHE A 44 -24.28 19.01 -67.76
C PHE A 44 -22.95 19.55 -67.27
N SER A 45 -21.82 19.20 -67.90
CA SER A 45 -20.49 19.68 -67.53
C SER A 45 -19.47 19.41 -68.65
N TYR A 46 -18.28 19.99 -68.55
CA TYR A 46 -17.13 19.65 -69.38
C TYR A 46 -16.24 18.61 -68.70
N LEU A 47 -15.58 17.76 -69.47
CA LEU A 47 -14.76 16.66 -68.95
C LEU A 47 -13.68 17.14 -67.96
N ARG A 48 -13.11 18.34 -68.19
CA ARG A 48 -12.15 18.98 -67.28
C ARG A 48 -12.68 19.20 -65.86
N GLU A 49 -13.96 19.51 -65.70
CA GLU A 49 -14.57 19.86 -64.41
C GLU A 49 -14.91 18.61 -63.57
N LEU A 50 -14.86 17.42 -64.17
CA LEU A 50 -15.27 16.17 -63.51
C LEU A 50 -14.18 15.51 -62.68
N PHE A 51 -12.93 16.01 -62.72
CA PHE A 51 -11.84 15.43 -61.96
C PHE A 51 -10.74 16.45 -61.64
N ASP A 52 -10.00 16.19 -60.57
CA ASP A 52 -8.84 16.96 -60.17
C ASP A 52 -7.54 16.25 -60.53
N ALA A 53 -6.54 17.03 -60.93
CA ALA A 53 -5.17 16.55 -61.11
C ALA A 53 -4.17 17.68 -60.83
N PRO A 54 -2.91 17.35 -60.52
CA PRO A 54 -1.84 18.35 -60.42
C PRO A 54 -1.73 19.19 -61.69
N ASP A 55 -1.39 20.48 -61.54
CA ASP A 55 -1.32 21.45 -62.64
C ASP A 55 -0.51 20.97 -63.86
N PRO A 56 0.69 20.36 -63.71
CA PRO A 56 1.44 19.85 -64.88
C PRO A 56 0.71 18.75 -65.65
N VAL A 57 -0.02 17.88 -64.94
CA VAL A 57 -0.82 16.80 -65.55
C VAL A 57 -2.03 17.39 -66.25
N MET A 58 -2.72 18.31 -65.58
CA MET A 58 -3.92 18.94 -66.13
C MET A 58 -3.60 19.78 -67.37
N SER A 59 -2.52 20.55 -67.31
CA SER A 59 -1.99 21.32 -68.44
C SER A 59 -1.67 20.42 -69.64
N TYR A 60 -1.02 19.27 -69.41
CA TYR A 60 -0.76 18.29 -70.47
C TYR A 60 -2.07 17.74 -71.08
N LEU A 61 -3.05 17.37 -70.25
CA LEU A 61 -4.33 16.84 -70.74
C LEU A 61 -5.13 17.89 -71.53
N CYS A 62 -5.16 19.14 -71.08
CA CYS A 62 -5.79 20.25 -71.80
C CYS A 62 -5.08 20.57 -73.11
N CYS A 63 -3.75 20.53 -73.14
CA CYS A 63 -2.98 20.82 -74.35
C CYS A 63 -3.08 19.69 -75.40
N GLN A 64 -2.97 18.42 -74.97
CA GLN A 64 -2.88 17.27 -75.87
C GLN A 64 -4.24 16.71 -76.28
N TYR A 65 -5.19 16.63 -75.34
CA TYR A 65 -6.49 15.98 -75.55
C TYR A 65 -7.65 16.96 -75.54
N HIS A 66 -7.40 18.25 -75.30
CA HIS A 66 -8.41 19.31 -75.27
C HIS A 66 -9.60 18.99 -74.38
N ILE A 67 -9.37 18.38 -73.22
CA ILE A 67 -10.43 17.92 -72.30
C ILE A 67 -11.38 19.06 -71.83
N HIS A 68 -10.93 20.31 -71.88
CA HIS A 68 -11.75 21.49 -71.59
C HIS A 68 -12.75 21.82 -72.71
N GLU A 69 -12.58 21.29 -73.94
CA GLU A 69 -13.52 21.47 -75.06
C GLU A 69 -14.51 20.30 -75.19
N VAL A 70 -14.39 19.27 -74.35
CA VAL A 70 -15.18 18.04 -74.44
C VAL A 70 -16.35 18.09 -73.47
N PRO A 71 -17.59 18.34 -73.91
CA PRO A 71 -18.75 18.30 -73.03
C PRO A 71 -19.16 16.86 -72.73
N VAL A 72 -19.75 16.68 -71.55
CA VAL A 72 -20.29 15.43 -71.04
C VAL A 72 -21.79 15.59 -70.84
N GLY A 73 -22.53 14.69 -71.46
CA GLY A 73 -23.98 14.67 -71.49
C GLY A 73 -24.57 13.44 -70.84
N THR A 74 -25.88 13.51 -70.63
CA THR A 74 -26.67 12.42 -70.06
C THR A 74 -27.35 11.61 -71.17
N GLU A 75 -28.24 10.69 -70.78
CA GLU A 75 -29.06 9.91 -71.69
C GLU A 75 -29.87 10.78 -72.67
N ARG A 76 -30.32 11.96 -72.21
CA ARG A 76 -31.03 12.95 -73.04
C ARG A 76 -30.20 13.45 -74.23
N THR A 77 -28.87 13.49 -74.07
CA THR A 77 -27.95 13.87 -75.14
C THR A 77 -27.81 12.75 -76.16
N ARG A 78 -27.83 11.49 -75.71
CA ARG A 78 -27.77 10.30 -76.57
C ARG A 78 -28.99 10.23 -77.49
N GLU A 79 -30.18 10.43 -76.93
CA GLU A 79 -31.45 10.46 -77.69
C GLU A 79 -31.48 11.55 -78.78
N ARG A 80 -30.76 12.66 -78.57
CA ARG A 80 -30.75 13.82 -79.48
C ARG A 80 -29.44 13.97 -80.25
N ILE A 81 -28.59 12.93 -80.26
CA ILE A 81 -27.21 13.05 -80.72
C ILE A 81 -27.10 13.50 -82.18
N GLU A 82 -28.02 13.09 -83.05
CA GLU A 82 -28.04 13.52 -84.46
C GLU A 82 -28.17 15.04 -84.60
N ARG A 83 -29.06 15.65 -83.82
CA ARG A 83 -29.23 17.11 -83.80
C ARG A 83 -28.00 17.80 -83.22
N VAL A 84 -27.44 17.25 -82.15
CA VAL A 84 -26.22 17.77 -81.52
C VAL A 84 -25.06 17.80 -82.51
N ILE A 85 -24.87 16.74 -83.29
CA ILE A 85 -23.81 16.62 -84.29
C ILE A 85 -23.95 17.69 -85.38
N GLN A 86 -25.17 17.89 -85.87
CA GLN A 86 -25.45 18.86 -86.94
C GLN A 86 -25.32 20.32 -86.47
N GLU A 87 -25.84 20.63 -85.28
CA GLU A 87 -25.98 22.01 -84.79
C GLU A 87 -24.74 22.48 -84.02
N THR A 88 -24.06 21.59 -83.29
CA THR A 88 -22.96 22.01 -82.40
C THR A 88 -21.57 21.91 -83.03
N ARG A 89 -21.36 21.03 -84.02
CA ARG A 89 -20.05 20.81 -84.68
C ARG A 89 -18.88 20.60 -83.70
N LEU A 90 -19.14 20.02 -82.52
CA LEU A 90 -18.13 19.77 -81.49
C LEU A 90 -17.27 18.56 -81.86
N LYS A 91 -15.94 18.68 -81.74
CA LYS A 91 -15.01 17.62 -82.19
C LYS A 91 -15.17 16.31 -81.43
N GLN A 92 -15.49 16.36 -80.14
CA GLN A 92 -15.61 15.19 -79.30
C GLN A 92 -16.69 15.41 -78.25
N ILE A 93 -17.51 14.38 -78.02
CA ILE A 93 -18.65 14.41 -77.11
C ILE A 93 -18.66 13.10 -76.31
N TYR A 94 -18.96 13.18 -75.01
CA TYR A 94 -19.33 12.03 -74.19
C TYR A 94 -20.82 12.07 -73.85
N THR A 95 -21.47 10.93 -73.99
CA THR A 95 -22.84 10.68 -73.51
C THR A 95 -22.78 9.69 -72.33
N ALA A 96 -23.93 9.22 -71.85
CA ALA A 96 -24.01 8.28 -70.73
C ALA A 96 -23.17 7.00 -70.96
N GLU A 97 -23.25 6.42 -72.17
CA GLU A 97 -22.63 5.12 -72.47
C GLU A 97 -21.72 5.15 -73.70
N GLU A 98 -21.69 6.23 -74.47
CA GLU A 98 -20.95 6.30 -75.73
C GLU A 98 -20.12 7.58 -75.86
N LYS A 99 -18.97 7.44 -76.51
CA LYS A 99 -18.13 8.54 -76.99
C LYS A 99 -18.37 8.76 -78.48
N TYR A 100 -18.58 10.01 -78.88
CA TYR A 100 -18.66 10.42 -80.28
C TYR A 100 -17.46 11.30 -80.66
N VAL A 101 -16.84 11.01 -81.80
CA VAL A 101 -15.77 11.83 -82.41
C VAL A 101 -16.24 12.31 -83.78
N LEU A 102 -16.25 13.63 -83.97
CA LEU A 102 -16.65 14.27 -85.22
C LEU A 102 -15.41 14.72 -85.98
N LYS A 103 -15.32 14.29 -87.24
CA LYS A 103 -14.28 14.71 -88.17
C LYS A 103 -14.93 15.35 -89.38
N THR A 104 -14.54 16.58 -89.69
CA THR A 104 -14.93 17.23 -90.93
C THR A 104 -13.93 16.86 -92.01
N SER A 105 -14.40 16.27 -93.11
CA SER A 105 -13.56 15.96 -94.26
C SER A 105 -13.05 17.27 -94.88
N PHE A 106 -11.73 17.38 -95.04
CA PHE A 106 -11.10 18.55 -95.65
C PHE A 106 -11.55 18.79 -97.11
N TYR A 107 -11.80 17.72 -97.85
CA TYR A 107 -12.12 17.80 -99.28
C TYR A 107 -13.61 18.02 -99.56
N SER A 108 -14.49 17.47 -98.73
CA SER A 108 -15.94 17.49 -98.98
C SER A 108 -16.73 18.34 -97.99
N ASN A 109 -16.08 18.87 -96.96
CA ASN A 109 -16.71 19.56 -95.82
C ASN A 109 -17.85 18.79 -95.14
N LYS A 110 -17.98 17.49 -95.42
CA LYS A 110 -18.94 16.61 -94.75
C LYS A 110 -18.43 16.24 -93.37
N VAL A 111 -19.32 16.32 -92.38
CA VAL A 111 -19.05 15.88 -91.00
C VAL A 111 -19.30 14.38 -90.94
N ILE A 112 -18.28 13.63 -90.54
CA ILE A 112 -18.35 12.19 -90.29
C ILE A 112 -18.31 12.00 -88.78
N SER A 113 -19.28 11.27 -88.25
CA SER A 113 -19.32 10.84 -86.86
C SER A 113 -18.84 9.39 -86.72
N SER A 114 -18.10 9.13 -85.65
CA SER A 114 -17.74 7.77 -85.23
C SER A 114 -18.09 7.63 -83.75
N ASN A 115 -18.85 6.59 -83.40
CA ASN A 115 -19.23 6.27 -82.03
C ASN A 115 -18.40 5.10 -81.48
N THR A 116 -18.18 5.08 -80.17
CA THR A 116 -17.51 4.00 -79.46
C THR A 116 -18.14 3.88 -78.07
N SER A 117 -18.60 2.68 -77.70
CA SER A 117 -19.15 2.43 -76.37
C SER A 117 -18.08 2.58 -75.28
N LEU A 118 -18.48 3.15 -74.15
CA LEU A 118 -17.62 3.35 -72.99
C LEU A 118 -17.38 2.02 -72.29
N LYS A 119 -16.13 1.80 -71.88
CA LYS A 119 -15.77 0.64 -71.07
C LYS A 119 -16.12 0.89 -69.61
N VAL A 120 -16.39 -0.19 -68.88
CA VAL A 120 -16.55 -0.15 -67.42
C VAL A 120 -15.36 0.58 -66.78
N ALA A 121 -15.64 1.47 -65.83
CA ALA A 121 -14.62 2.25 -65.15
C ALA A 121 -13.63 1.34 -64.42
N GLN A 122 -12.34 1.45 -64.76
CA GLN A 122 -11.25 0.70 -64.12
C GLN A 122 -10.44 1.56 -63.14
N PHE A 123 -10.56 2.88 -63.26
CA PHE A 123 -9.80 3.87 -62.49
C PHE A 123 -10.77 4.89 -61.89
N LEU A 124 -10.35 5.59 -60.84
CA LEU A 124 -11.14 6.60 -60.13
C LEU A 124 -12.46 6.07 -59.53
N THR A 125 -12.51 4.77 -59.20
CA THR A 125 -13.70 4.12 -58.59
C THR A 125 -13.80 4.33 -57.08
N VAL A 126 -12.71 4.70 -56.42
CA VAL A 126 -12.67 4.97 -54.99
C VAL A 126 -12.91 6.45 -54.77
N THR A 127 -14.16 6.82 -54.45
CA THR A 127 -14.48 8.15 -53.91
C THR A 127 -14.00 8.19 -52.46
N VAL A 128 -12.76 8.63 -52.24
CA VAL A 128 -12.31 8.97 -50.88
C VAL A 128 -13.04 10.25 -50.48
N ASP A 129 -14.06 10.12 -49.65
CA ASP A 129 -14.69 11.26 -49.00
C ASP A 129 -13.68 11.90 -48.04
N LEU A 130 -12.96 12.89 -48.54
CA LEU A 130 -11.92 13.63 -47.82
C LEU A 130 -12.48 14.26 -46.54
N GLU A 131 -13.77 14.60 -46.51
CA GLU A 131 -14.47 15.19 -45.37
C GLU A 131 -14.65 14.15 -44.26
N GLN A 132 -15.08 12.94 -44.60
CA GLN A 132 -15.19 11.83 -43.63
C GLN A 132 -13.84 11.47 -43.01
N ARG A 133 -12.78 11.42 -43.81
CA ARG A 133 -11.43 11.13 -43.29
C ARG A 133 -10.98 12.20 -42.31
N ARG A 134 -11.18 13.47 -42.65
CA ARG A 134 -10.83 14.59 -41.79
C ARG A 134 -11.63 14.56 -40.47
N HIS A 135 -12.92 14.25 -40.53
CA HIS A 135 -13.75 14.14 -39.34
C HIS A 135 -13.28 13.02 -38.40
N LEU A 136 -12.96 11.85 -38.95
CA LEU A 136 -12.42 10.73 -38.17
C LEU A 136 -11.05 11.06 -37.54
N GLU A 137 -10.19 11.79 -38.26
CA GLU A 137 -8.90 12.25 -37.73
C GLU A 137 -9.06 13.26 -36.58
N GLU A 138 -10.05 14.17 -36.68
CA GLU A 138 -10.38 15.12 -35.60
C GLU A 138 -10.93 14.39 -34.36
N GLN A 139 -11.82 13.42 -34.55
CA GLN A 139 -12.34 12.58 -33.46
C GLN A 139 -11.22 11.79 -32.76
N LEU A 140 -10.30 11.19 -33.51
CA LEU A 140 -9.14 10.49 -32.96
C LEU A 140 -8.28 11.40 -32.09
N LYS A 141 -8.01 12.62 -32.55
CA LYS A 141 -7.25 13.62 -31.76
C LYS A 141 -7.96 14.00 -30.47
N GLU A 142 -9.28 14.16 -30.50
CA GLU A 142 -10.06 14.49 -29.30
C GLU A 142 -10.04 13.36 -28.28
N ILE A 143 -10.21 12.11 -28.73
CA ILE A 143 -10.15 10.92 -27.88
C ILE A 143 -8.77 10.81 -27.23
N ASN A 144 -7.68 11.00 -27.99
CA ASN A 144 -6.32 10.94 -27.45
C ASN A 144 -6.07 12.00 -26.37
N ARG A 145 -6.55 13.23 -26.57
CA ARG A 145 -6.47 14.28 -25.54
C ARG A 145 -7.22 13.92 -24.26
N LYS A 146 -8.41 13.30 -24.40
CA LYS A 146 -9.18 12.81 -23.24
C LYS A 146 -8.43 11.68 -22.52
N LEU A 147 -7.80 10.79 -23.26
CA LEU A 147 -7.02 9.69 -22.71
C LEU A 147 -5.80 10.21 -21.91
N GLU A 148 -5.04 11.16 -22.46
CA GLU A 148 -3.92 11.80 -21.75
C GLU A 148 -4.37 12.52 -20.46
N ALA A 149 -5.52 13.18 -20.48
CA ALA A 149 -6.10 13.81 -19.30
C ALA A 149 -6.48 12.79 -18.21
N VAL A 150 -7.05 11.65 -18.61
CA VAL A 150 -7.38 10.56 -17.67
C VAL A 150 -6.10 9.91 -17.12
N GLU A 151 -5.09 9.67 -17.96
CA GLU A 151 -3.81 9.08 -17.54
C GLU A 151 -3.08 9.96 -16.53
N SER A 152 -3.00 11.27 -16.79
CA SER A 152 -2.42 12.22 -15.83
C SER A 152 -3.19 12.25 -14.50
N GLY A 153 -4.53 12.22 -14.56
CA GLY A 153 -5.38 12.06 -13.39
C GLY A 153 -5.08 10.78 -12.60
N LEU A 154 -4.94 9.65 -13.27
CA LEU A 154 -4.59 8.36 -12.63
C LEU A 154 -3.22 8.40 -11.95
N VAL A 155 -2.22 9.06 -12.53
CA VAL A 155 -0.90 9.22 -11.90
C VAL A 155 -1.02 10.01 -10.61
N THR A 156 -1.70 11.16 -10.64
CA THR A 156 -1.90 11.97 -9.42
C THR A 156 -2.63 11.19 -8.34
N LEU A 157 -3.67 10.44 -8.69
CA LEU A 157 -4.43 9.62 -7.75
C LEU A 157 -3.54 8.52 -7.14
N ARG A 158 -2.71 7.84 -7.94
CA ARG A 158 -1.75 6.84 -7.44
C ARG A 158 -0.76 7.43 -6.45
N ASP A 159 -0.24 8.63 -6.72
CA ASP A 159 0.71 9.29 -5.82
C ASP A 159 0.04 9.73 -4.52
N THR A 160 -1.19 10.24 -4.58
CA THR A 160 -1.97 10.53 -3.37
C THR A 160 -2.25 9.26 -2.55
N ASN A 161 -2.56 8.13 -3.20
CA ASN A 161 -2.80 6.87 -2.52
C ASN A 161 -1.52 6.37 -1.81
N LYS A 162 -0.36 6.43 -2.46
CA LYS A 162 0.93 6.08 -1.83
C LYS A 162 1.21 6.95 -0.61
N HIS A 163 0.96 8.26 -0.70
CA HIS A 163 1.15 9.17 0.44
C HIS A 163 0.21 8.84 1.60
N LEU A 164 -1.04 8.49 1.31
CA LEU A 164 -2.01 8.06 2.32
C LEU A 164 -1.61 6.73 2.97
N GLU A 165 -1.10 5.77 2.20
CA GLU A 165 -0.58 4.49 2.74
C GLU A 165 0.61 4.70 3.69
N LEU A 166 1.53 5.61 3.35
CA LEU A 166 2.63 5.98 4.25
C LEU A 166 2.12 6.59 5.56
N LYS A 167 1.17 7.54 5.47
CA LYS A 167 0.53 8.14 6.64
C LYS A 167 -0.22 7.11 7.49
N ASP A 168 -0.94 6.18 6.88
CA ASP A 168 -1.64 5.11 7.61
C ASP A 168 -0.64 4.25 8.38
N ASN A 169 0.47 3.86 7.75
CA ASN A 169 1.53 3.10 8.41
C ASN A 169 2.15 3.87 9.59
N GLU A 170 2.44 5.16 9.44
CA GLU A 170 2.92 6.00 10.55
C GLU A 170 1.92 6.06 11.71
N LEU A 171 0.62 6.23 11.41
CA LEU A 171 -0.44 6.27 12.42
C LEU A 171 -0.59 4.91 13.13
N ARG A 172 -0.43 3.79 12.42
CA ARG A 172 -0.43 2.45 13.03
C ARG A 172 0.73 2.27 13.99
N LEU A 173 1.93 2.73 13.64
CA LEU A 173 3.09 2.69 14.53
C LEU A 173 2.86 3.53 15.80
N LYS A 174 2.39 4.78 15.63
CA LYS A 174 2.03 5.65 16.77
C LYS A 174 0.95 5.03 17.66
N LYS A 175 -0.08 4.40 17.07
CA LYS A 175 -1.12 3.69 17.81
C LYS A 175 -0.55 2.53 18.62
N LYS A 176 0.37 1.75 18.05
CA LYS A 176 1.04 0.64 18.75
C LYS A 176 1.85 1.15 19.94
N GLU A 177 2.64 2.21 19.74
CA GLU A 177 3.43 2.83 20.81
C GLU A 177 2.54 3.34 21.96
N LEU A 178 1.43 4.02 21.63
CA LEU A 178 0.47 4.49 22.62
C LEU A 178 -0.18 3.33 23.39
N LEU A 179 -0.49 2.22 22.72
CA LEU A 179 -1.02 1.02 23.38
C LEU A 179 0.01 0.42 24.33
N GLU A 180 1.27 0.30 23.94
CA GLU A 180 2.35 -0.17 24.82
C GLU A 180 2.56 0.76 26.03
N ARG A 181 2.45 2.08 25.83
CA ARG A 181 2.53 3.03 26.94
C ARG A 181 1.33 2.92 27.88
N LYS A 182 0.13 2.68 27.34
CA LYS A 182 -1.10 2.44 28.13
C LYS A 182 -1.00 1.15 28.94
N THR A 183 -0.47 0.06 28.38
CA THR A 183 -0.29 -1.20 29.13
C THR A 183 0.75 -1.05 30.23
N LYS A 184 1.88 -0.38 29.97
CA LYS A 184 2.88 -0.05 31.00
C LYS A 184 2.29 0.79 32.13
N LYS A 185 1.50 1.81 31.81
CA LYS A 185 0.79 2.63 32.81
C LYS A 185 -0.11 1.76 33.69
N ARG A 186 -0.94 0.89 33.09
CA ARG A 186 -1.84 -0.01 33.84
C ARG A 186 -1.08 -0.98 34.74
N GLN A 187 0.05 -1.51 34.29
CA GLN A 187 0.91 -2.38 35.10
C GLN A 187 1.49 -1.62 36.31
N LEU A 188 1.93 -0.37 36.13
CA LEU A 188 2.41 0.47 37.22
C LEU A 188 1.29 0.80 38.21
N GLU A 189 0.10 1.16 37.72
CA GLU A 189 -1.07 1.41 38.56
C GLU A 189 -1.45 0.18 39.41
N GLN A 190 -1.41 -1.02 38.83
CA GLN A 190 -1.61 -2.27 39.57
C GLN A 190 -0.54 -2.48 40.63
N LYS A 191 0.75 -2.28 40.29
CA LYS A 191 1.85 -2.39 41.27
C LYS A 191 1.69 -1.40 42.42
N ILE A 192 1.32 -0.16 42.12
CA ILE A 192 1.05 0.88 43.12
C ILE A 192 -0.12 0.47 44.01
N SER A 193 -1.24 0.02 43.43
CA SER A 193 -2.40 -0.45 44.18
C SER A 193 -2.07 -1.62 45.10
N SER A 194 -1.33 -2.63 44.61
CA SER A 194 -0.87 -3.74 45.43
C SER A 194 0.05 -3.29 46.58
N LYS A 195 1.01 -2.41 46.31
CA LYS A 195 1.91 -1.87 47.34
C LYS A 195 1.16 -1.04 48.38
N LEU A 196 0.22 -0.19 47.96
CA LEU A 196 -0.65 0.56 48.88
C LEU A 196 -1.50 -0.38 49.74
N GLY A 197 -2.02 -1.47 49.16
CA GLY A 197 -2.71 -2.52 49.91
C GLY A 197 -1.81 -3.18 50.96
N SER A 198 -0.58 -3.56 50.58
CA SER A 198 0.40 -4.11 51.52
C SER A 198 0.77 -3.14 52.64
N ILE A 199 0.94 -1.84 52.33
CA ILE A 199 1.22 -0.82 53.34
C ILE A 199 0.06 -0.69 54.32
N ARG A 200 -1.19 -0.65 53.84
CA ARG A 200 -2.37 -0.60 54.73
C ARG A 200 -2.47 -1.81 55.64
N LEU A 201 -2.17 -3.01 55.13
CA LEU A 201 -2.13 -4.23 55.94
C LEU A 201 -1.02 -4.12 57.01
N MET A 202 0.18 -3.71 56.62
CA MET A 202 1.28 -3.49 57.58
C MET A 202 0.92 -2.41 58.62
N GLU A 203 0.28 -1.32 58.24
CA GLU A 203 -0.17 -0.27 59.17
C GLU A 203 -1.21 -0.82 60.16
N GLN A 204 -2.17 -1.62 59.68
CA GLN A 204 -3.13 -2.31 60.55
C GLN A 204 -2.44 -3.34 61.47
N ASP A 205 -1.47 -4.09 60.97
CA ASP A 205 -0.71 -5.06 61.76
C ASP A 205 0.19 -4.37 62.82
N THR A 206 0.78 -3.21 62.49
CA THR A 206 1.54 -2.40 63.47
C THR A 206 0.66 -1.80 64.55
N CYS A 207 -0.66 -1.71 64.32
CA CYS A 207 -1.61 -1.16 65.29
C CYS A 207 -1.82 -2.06 66.52
N ASN A 208 -1.31 -3.30 66.51
CA ASN A 208 -1.43 -4.22 67.65
C ASN A 208 -0.13 -4.46 68.43
N LEU A 209 0.94 -3.73 68.10
CA LEU A 209 2.21 -3.83 68.84
C LEU A 209 2.06 -3.41 70.31
N GLU A 210 1.26 -2.38 70.58
CA GLU A 210 1.08 -1.88 71.95
C GLU A 210 0.22 -2.82 72.81
N GLU A 211 -0.75 -3.52 72.22
CA GLU A 211 -1.54 -4.53 72.93
C GLU A 211 -0.75 -5.82 73.15
N GLU A 212 0.03 -6.26 72.16
CA GLU A 212 0.95 -7.39 72.32
C GLU A 212 2.07 -7.07 73.33
N GLU A 213 2.61 -5.86 73.33
CA GLU A 213 3.55 -5.40 74.35
C GLU A 213 2.88 -5.39 75.74
N ARG A 214 1.64 -4.89 75.85
CA ARG A 214 0.88 -4.98 77.10
C ARG A 214 0.68 -6.42 77.57
N LYS A 215 0.31 -7.34 76.68
CA LYS A 215 0.13 -8.78 76.99
C LYS A 215 1.43 -9.43 77.45
N VAL A 216 2.53 -9.18 76.74
CA VAL A 216 3.87 -9.67 77.10
C VAL A 216 4.28 -9.10 78.46
N ASN A 217 4.06 -7.81 78.70
CA ASN A 217 4.40 -7.17 79.96
C ASN A 217 3.55 -7.69 81.13
N THR A 218 2.26 -7.98 80.93
CA THR A 218 1.45 -8.68 81.94
C THR A 218 1.95 -10.09 82.23
N LYS A 219 2.31 -10.88 81.20
CA LYS A 219 2.90 -12.22 81.39
C LYS A 219 4.24 -12.15 82.13
N ILE A 220 5.08 -11.16 81.80
CA ILE A 220 6.35 -10.92 82.51
C ILE A 220 6.09 -10.58 83.99
N LYS A 221 5.13 -9.70 84.28
CA LYS A 221 4.76 -9.36 85.66
C LYS A 221 4.26 -10.59 86.42
N GLU A 222 3.42 -11.41 85.80
CA GLU A 222 2.89 -12.63 86.41
C GLU A 222 3.99 -13.66 86.70
N ILE A 223 4.88 -13.89 85.74
CA ILE A 223 6.07 -14.75 85.93
C ILE A 223 6.96 -14.20 87.05
N ASN A 224 7.16 -12.87 87.13
CA ASN A 224 7.96 -12.27 88.18
C ASN A 224 7.31 -12.42 89.57
N VAL A 225 5.99 -12.33 89.67
CA VAL A 225 5.26 -12.60 90.92
C VAL A 225 5.40 -14.07 91.32
N GLN A 226 5.28 -15.01 90.38
CA GLN A 226 5.50 -16.43 90.66
C GLN A 226 6.94 -16.72 91.10
N LYS A 227 7.93 -16.12 90.42
CA LYS A 227 9.35 -16.20 90.83
C LYS A 227 9.57 -15.65 92.23
N ALA A 228 8.98 -14.50 92.56
CA ALA A 228 9.08 -13.91 93.89
C ALA A 228 8.49 -14.83 94.97
N LYS A 229 7.31 -15.43 94.71
CA LYS A 229 6.69 -16.42 95.61
C LYS A 229 7.60 -17.63 95.84
N LEU A 230 8.11 -18.23 94.76
CA LEU A 230 9.05 -19.34 94.85
C LEU A 230 10.33 -18.99 95.64
N VAL A 231 10.87 -17.79 95.43
CA VAL A 231 12.04 -17.30 96.19
C VAL A 231 11.70 -17.12 97.67
N THR A 232 10.52 -16.59 98.00
CA THR A 232 10.09 -16.48 99.40
C THR A 232 9.90 -17.84 100.07
N GLU A 233 9.32 -18.82 99.36
CA GLU A 233 9.18 -20.19 99.85
C GLU A 233 10.54 -20.86 100.05
N LEU A 234 11.44 -20.74 99.07
CA LEU A 234 12.81 -21.24 99.18
C LEU A 234 13.55 -20.60 100.35
N THR A 235 13.43 -19.29 100.54
CA THR A 235 14.04 -18.57 101.67
C THR A 235 13.46 -19.07 103.01
N GLY A 236 12.16 -19.34 103.07
CA GLY A 236 11.52 -19.94 104.24
C GLY A 236 12.06 -21.34 104.55
N LEU A 237 12.17 -22.20 103.54
CA LEU A 237 12.76 -23.54 103.68
C LEU A 237 14.22 -23.48 104.12
N VAL A 238 15.02 -22.57 103.56
CA VAL A 238 16.41 -22.37 103.97
C VAL A 238 16.50 -21.96 105.43
N LYS A 239 15.64 -21.05 105.92
CA LYS A 239 15.59 -20.64 107.34
C LYS A 239 15.23 -21.81 108.27
N ILE A 240 14.29 -22.66 107.86
CA ILE A 240 13.92 -23.86 108.62
C ILE A 240 15.10 -24.85 108.62
N CYS A 241 15.73 -25.06 107.47
CA CYS A 241 16.87 -25.97 107.36
C CYS A 241 18.07 -25.48 108.20
N THR A 242 18.35 -24.18 108.24
CA THR A 242 19.39 -23.62 109.08
C THR A 242 19.06 -23.70 110.57
N SER A 243 17.81 -23.46 110.98
CA SER A 243 17.42 -23.61 112.39
C SER A 243 17.51 -25.06 112.87
N LEU A 244 17.04 -26.01 112.05
CA LEU A 244 17.18 -27.44 112.33
C LEU A 244 18.65 -27.87 112.34
N HIS A 245 19.49 -27.32 111.46
CA HIS A 245 20.92 -27.59 111.47
C HIS A 245 21.59 -27.08 112.77
N ILE A 246 21.24 -25.88 113.23
CA ILE A 246 21.71 -25.35 114.52
C ILE A 246 21.28 -26.27 115.67
N GLN A 247 20.01 -26.68 115.72
CA GLN A 247 19.53 -27.62 116.75
C GLN A 247 20.25 -28.97 116.69
N LYS A 248 20.50 -29.50 115.49
CA LYS A 248 21.27 -30.74 115.31
C LYS A 248 22.70 -30.59 115.85
N VAL A 249 23.38 -29.48 115.55
CA VAL A 249 24.74 -29.22 116.03
C VAL A 249 24.76 -29.09 117.55
N ASP A 250 23.80 -28.39 118.15
CA ASP A 250 23.68 -28.26 119.60
C ASP A 250 23.47 -29.62 120.29
N LEU A 251 22.56 -30.45 119.76
CA LEU A 251 22.34 -31.81 120.25
C LEU A 251 23.59 -32.69 120.12
N ILE A 252 24.34 -32.58 119.02
CA ILE A 252 25.63 -33.30 118.85
C ILE A 252 26.63 -32.84 119.92
N LEU A 253 26.69 -31.54 120.20
CA LEU A 253 27.61 -30.97 121.19
C LEU A 253 27.24 -31.44 122.61
N GLN A 254 25.96 -31.38 122.98
CA GLN A 254 25.45 -31.92 124.24
C GLN A 254 25.74 -33.41 124.37
N ASN A 255 25.48 -34.21 123.32
CA ASN A 255 25.78 -35.64 123.33
C ASN A 255 27.28 -35.92 123.50
N THR A 256 28.15 -35.12 122.87
CA THR A 256 29.61 -35.24 123.02
C THR A 256 30.06 -34.92 124.45
N THR A 257 29.45 -33.91 125.10
CA THR A 257 29.69 -33.60 126.52
C THR A 257 29.23 -34.75 127.42
N VAL A 258 28.04 -35.30 127.20
CA VAL A 258 27.55 -36.46 127.96
C VAL A 258 28.45 -37.68 127.76
N ILE A 259 28.95 -37.92 126.54
CA ILE A 259 29.91 -39.00 126.26
C ILE A 259 31.23 -38.76 126.99
N SER A 260 31.75 -37.53 127.02
CA SER A 260 33.01 -37.23 127.72
C SER A 260 32.87 -37.34 129.24
N GLU A 261 31.74 -36.90 129.81
CA GLU A 261 31.39 -37.10 131.22
C GLU A 261 31.25 -38.58 131.56
N LYS A 262 30.55 -39.36 130.70
CA LYS A 262 30.46 -40.81 130.83
C LYS A 262 31.84 -41.47 130.82
N ASN A 263 32.69 -41.12 129.85
CA ASN A 263 34.04 -41.68 129.74
C ASN A 263 34.90 -41.31 130.97
N LYS A 264 34.73 -40.11 131.51
CA LYS A 264 35.40 -39.69 132.75
C LYS A 264 34.90 -40.50 133.95
N LEU A 265 33.59 -40.67 134.10
CA LEU A 265 33.01 -41.52 135.15
C LEU A 265 33.43 -42.99 135.01
N GLU A 266 33.50 -43.52 133.79
CA GLU A 266 34.03 -44.86 133.54
C GLU A 266 35.52 -44.96 133.90
N ALA A 267 36.33 -43.96 133.58
CA ALA A 267 37.74 -43.91 133.98
C ALA A 267 37.90 -43.80 135.51
N ASP A 268 37.10 -42.96 136.18
CA ASP A 268 37.09 -42.81 137.64
C ASP A 268 36.59 -44.09 138.34
N TYR A 269 35.60 -44.77 137.76
CA TYR A 269 35.13 -46.10 138.21
C TYR A 269 36.21 -47.17 138.03
N MET A 270 36.90 -47.21 136.89
CA MET A 270 38.00 -48.14 136.64
C MET A 270 39.20 -47.85 137.57
N ALA A 271 39.53 -46.58 137.82
CA ALA A 271 40.58 -46.18 138.77
C ALA A 271 40.20 -46.58 140.20
N SER A 272 38.96 -46.35 140.62
CA SER A 272 38.44 -46.75 141.94
C SER A 272 38.37 -48.28 142.10
N SER A 273 37.97 -49.01 141.05
CA SER A 273 37.98 -50.48 141.01
C SER A 273 39.41 -51.04 141.06
N SER A 274 40.37 -50.38 140.40
CA SER A 274 41.78 -50.73 140.46
C SER A 274 42.38 -50.48 141.85
N GLN A 275 42.03 -49.35 142.49
CA GLN A 275 42.41 -49.04 143.87
C GLN A 275 41.81 -50.03 144.88
N LEU A 276 40.55 -50.44 144.70
CA LEU A 276 39.92 -51.51 145.48
C LEU A 276 40.67 -52.84 145.36
N ARG A 277 41.06 -53.24 144.13
CA ARG A 277 41.87 -54.45 143.92
C ARG A 277 43.26 -54.36 144.56
N VAL A 278 43.89 -53.19 144.57
CA VAL A 278 45.19 -52.99 145.24
C VAL A 278 45.05 -53.01 146.77
N ILE A 279 43.96 -52.47 147.32
CA ILE A 279 43.65 -52.53 148.77
C ILE A 279 43.29 -53.95 149.20
N GLU A 280 42.56 -54.71 148.38
CA GLU A 280 42.25 -56.14 148.63
C GLU A 280 43.51 -57.02 148.66
N VAL A 281 44.55 -56.70 147.86
CA VAL A 281 45.81 -57.44 147.87
C VAL A 281 46.72 -57.05 149.06
N ILE A 282 46.59 -55.84 149.62
CA ILE A 282 47.36 -55.39 150.80
C ILE A 282 46.78 -55.96 152.11
N TYR A 283 45.52 -56.39 152.15
CA TYR A 283 44.88 -56.97 153.34
C TYR A 283 44.84 -58.51 153.39
N PHE A 284 45.44 -59.20 152.42
CA PHE A 284 45.46 -60.67 152.35
C PHE A 284 46.87 -61.23 152.03
N PHE A 285 47.89 -60.88 152.83
CA PHE A 285 48.89 -61.79 153.46
C PHE A 285 50.00 -61.01 154.16
#